data_AF-A0A8W8NBY9-F1
#
_entry.id   AF-A0A8W8NBY9-F1
#
_cell.length_a   1.000
_cell.length_b   1.000
_cell.length_c   1.000
_cell.angle_alpha   90.00
_cell.angle_beta   90.00
_cell.angle_gamma   90.00
#
_symmetry.space_group_name_H-M   'P 1'
#
loop_
_entity.id
_entity.type
_entity.pdbx_description
1 polymer ?
#
loop_
_entity_poly.entity_id
_entity_poly.type
_entity_poly.pdbx_seq_one_letter_code
_entity_poly.pdbx_strand_id
1 'polypeptide(L)'
;ISTAYCSLAEIYMTDCCDEPNAESECETAINKAIEADGENPEAYQLKASFYLSKENKQEALSMIKKSASLWLPHYQAVDQDKITDEESDPVEVVPLSYDARVTTAKILIEVEEFETAVTILEGLLDENEDDPQIWYMIGWANYLQGEDYKSNARFYLKKCKEVYVKTKYEDEGLLKHTEELLAELGPGDDDEDDDAEGDGDDVEDLEIDSDSESESNTNNDSETKMEH
;
A
#
# COMPACT_ATOMS: atom_id res chain seq x y z
N ILE A 1 8.92 27.03 11.17
CA ILE A 1 10.15 27.33 10.39
C ILE A 1 10.79 26.02 9.92
N SER A 2 11.00 25.05 10.80
CA SER A 2 11.51 23.71 10.42
C SER A 2 10.71 23.05 9.28
N THR A 3 9.38 22.97 9.38
CA THR A 3 8.50 22.43 8.32
C THR A 3 8.71 23.07 6.95
N ALA A 4 8.98 24.39 6.88
CA ALA A 4 9.22 25.06 5.60
C ALA A 4 10.54 24.62 4.95
N TYR A 5 11.55 24.30 5.77
CA TYR A 5 12.78 23.69 5.28
C TYR A 5 12.59 22.23 4.88
N CYS A 6 11.72 21.48 5.57
CA CYS A 6 11.31 20.14 5.14
C CYS A 6 10.70 20.18 3.72
N SER A 7 9.71 21.05 3.51
CA SER A 7 9.10 21.20 2.18
C SER A 7 10.10 21.65 1.10
N LEU A 8 11.09 22.49 1.45
CA LEU A 8 12.15 22.87 0.52
C LEU A 8 13.05 21.67 0.15
N ALA A 9 13.39 20.82 1.12
CA ALA A 9 14.17 19.62 0.87
C ALA A 9 13.41 18.63 -0.04
N GLU A 10 12.12 18.43 0.20
CA GLU A 10 11.26 17.56 -0.62
C GLU A 10 11.23 17.97 -2.09
N ILE A 11 11.16 19.28 -2.36
CA ILE A 11 11.22 19.81 -3.73
C ILE A 11 12.52 19.37 -4.42
N TYR A 12 13.66 19.40 -3.73
CA TYR A 12 14.94 18.94 -4.29
C TYR A 12 15.05 17.42 -4.41
N MET A 13 14.27 16.66 -3.63
CA MET A 13 14.19 15.20 -3.76
C MET A 13 13.25 14.75 -4.88
N THR A 14 12.37 15.63 -5.35
CA THR A 14 11.30 15.28 -6.30
C THR A 14 11.35 16.16 -7.56
N ASP A 15 10.79 17.36 -7.51
CA ASP A 15 10.62 18.25 -8.68
C ASP A 15 11.94 18.77 -9.27
N CYS A 16 12.94 19.03 -8.40
CA CYS A 16 14.24 19.57 -8.78
C CYS A 16 15.36 18.52 -8.71
N CYS A 17 15.04 17.22 -8.70
CA CYS A 17 16.03 16.16 -8.49
C CYS A 17 17.08 16.05 -9.60
N ASP A 18 16.76 16.51 -10.82
CA ASP A 18 17.66 16.52 -11.97
C ASP A 18 18.66 17.71 -11.96
N GLU A 19 18.50 18.67 -11.03
CA GLU A 19 19.38 19.83 -10.95
C GLU A 19 20.78 19.43 -10.42
N PRO A 20 21.88 19.96 -10.99
CA PRO A 20 23.23 19.56 -10.58
C PRO A 20 23.57 19.82 -9.10
N ASN A 21 22.85 20.74 -8.45
CA ASN A 21 23.02 21.08 -7.04
C ASN A 21 21.90 20.50 -6.14
N ALA A 22 20.98 19.69 -6.67
CA ALA A 22 19.83 19.18 -5.93
C ALA A 22 20.21 18.49 -4.61
N GLU A 23 21.21 17.59 -4.67
CA GLU A 23 21.70 16.88 -3.49
C GLU A 23 22.21 17.84 -2.39
N SER A 24 23.02 18.82 -2.78
CA SER A 24 23.62 19.78 -1.83
C SER A 24 22.58 20.73 -1.23
N GLU A 25 21.60 21.18 -2.02
CA GLU A 25 20.52 22.04 -1.54
C GLU A 25 19.55 21.27 -0.64
N CYS A 26 19.23 20.02 -1.01
CA CYS A 26 18.44 19.11 -0.18
C CYS A 26 19.09 18.92 1.20
N GLU A 27 20.37 18.52 1.25
CA GLU A 27 21.09 18.32 2.52
C GLU A 27 21.14 19.61 3.36
N THR A 28 21.37 20.76 2.70
CA THR A 28 21.38 22.07 3.37
C THR A 28 20.02 22.40 3.97
N ALA A 29 18.93 22.17 3.24
CA ALA A 29 17.58 22.40 3.71
C ALA A 29 17.24 21.46 4.89
N ILE A 30 17.55 20.18 4.80
CA ILE A 30 17.35 19.20 5.88
C ILE A 30 18.09 19.63 7.14
N ASN A 31 19.37 20.02 7.04
CA ASN A 31 20.15 20.44 8.20
C ASN A 31 19.57 21.71 8.84
N LYS A 32 19.11 22.68 8.04
CA LYS A 32 18.40 23.86 8.56
C LYS A 32 17.07 23.52 9.22
N ALA A 33 16.36 22.49 8.75
CA ALA A 33 15.14 22.01 9.40
C ALA A 33 15.44 21.48 10.81
N ILE A 34 16.48 20.65 10.94
CA ILE A 34 16.93 20.08 12.24
C ILE A 34 17.49 21.17 13.17
N GLU A 35 18.23 22.14 12.64
CA GLU A 35 18.74 23.27 13.43
C GLU A 35 17.62 24.19 13.93
N ALA A 36 16.56 24.36 13.13
CA ALA A 36 15.40 25.16 13.51
C ALA A 36 14.51 24.45 14.55
N ASP A 37 14.43 23.12 14.50
CA ASP A 37 13.70 22.28 15.44
C ASP A 37 14.28 20.86 15.46
N GLY A 38 15.00 20.53 16.53
CA GLY A 38 15.61 19.21 16.74
C GLY A 38 14.62 18.14 17.24
N GLU A 39 13.36 18.51 17.47
CA GLU A 39 12.28 17.61 17.84
C GLU A 39 11.28 17.41 16.69
N ASN A 40 11.54 17.96 15.50
CA ASN A 40 10.72 17.72 14.33
C ASN A 40 11.00 16.33 13.72
N PRO A 41 10.07 15.35 13.83
CA PRO A 41 10.25 14.01 13.27
C PRO A 41 10.34 13.97 11.74
N GLU A 42 9.66 14.86 11.02
CA GLU A 42 9.67 14.91 9.54
C GLU A 42 11.06 15.28 9.00
N ALA A 43 11.78 16.16 9.69
CA ALA A 43 13.15 16.53 9.31
C ALA A 43 14.09 15.31 9.32
N TYR A 44 13.90 14.40 10.27
CA TYR A 44 14.65 13.15 10.36
C TYR A 44 14.17 12.10 9.34
N GLN A 45 12.87 12.06 9.01
CA GLN A 45 12.35 11.19 7.92
C GLN A 45 12.94 11.61 6.56
N LEU A 46 13.03 12.91 6.30
CA LEU A 46 13.67 13.43 5.08
C LEU A 46 15.16 13.12 5.06
N LYS A 47 15.86 13.26 6.20
CA LYS A 47 17.25 12.86 6.29
C LYS A 47 17.46 11.36 6.06
N ALA A 48 16.55 10.52 6.54
CA ALA A 48 16.57 9.10 6.25
C ALA A 48 16.38 8.81 4.75
N SER A 49 15.40 9.46 4.13
CA SER A 49 15.12 9.34 2.69
C SER A 49 16.30 9.82 1.83
N PHE A 50 16.96 10.91 2.22
CA PHE A 50 18.19 11.40 1.60
C PHE A 50 19.34 10.37 1.68
N TYR A 51 19.48 9.67 2.80
CA TYR A 51 20.48 8.60 2.89
C TYR A 51 20.11 7.37 2.07
N LEU A 52 18.82 7.02 1.98
CA LEU A 52 18.35 5.96 1.09
C LEU A 52 18.63 6.25 -0.38
N SER A 53 18.41 7.49 -0.84
CA SER A 53 18.75 7.88 -2.22
C SER A 53 20.26 7.82 -2.53
N LYS A 54 21.10 7.72 -1.49
CA LYS A 54 22.55 7.53 -1.58
C LYS A 54 22.98 6.08 -1.31
N GLU A 55 22.03 5.15 -1.28
CA GLU A 55 22.22 3.73 -0.94
C GLU A 55 22.86 3.50 0.44
N ASN A 56 22.74 4.47 1.35
CA ASN A 56 23.30 4.39 2.70
C ASN A 56 22.23 3.98 3.73
N LYS A 57 21.87 2.69 3.70
CA LYS A 57 20.88 2.12 4.62
C LYS A 57 21.23 2.30 6.11
N GLN A 58 22.52 2.29 6.48
CA GLN A 58 22.93 2.41 7.89
C GLN A 58 22.63 3.80 8.47
N GLU A 59 22.94 4.85 7.73
CA GLU A 59 22.64 6.22 8.17
C GLU A 59 21.12 6.50 8.06
N ALA A 60 20.45 5.96 7.05
CA ALA A 60 19.00 6.02 6.95
C ALA A 60 18.31 5.42 8.18
N LEU A 61 18.78 4.23 8.59
CA LEU A 61 18.31 3.55 9.80
C LEU A 61 18.49 4.41 11.05
N SER A 62 19.66 5.02 11.22
CA SER A 62 19.94 5.93 12.33
C SER A 62 18.96 7.10 12.39
N MET A 63 18.69 7.73 11.24
CA MET A 63 17.79 8.87 11.15
C MET A 63 16.33 8.49 11.37
N ILE A 64 15.85 7.39 10.79
CA ILE A 64 14.45 6.97 10.96
C ILE A 64 14.17 6.50 12.39
N LYS A 65 15.13 5.83 13.06
CA LYS A 65 15.04 5.52 14.49
C LYS A 65 14.97 6.78 15.34
N LYS A 66 15.73 7.82 14.98
CA LYS A 66 15.61 9.13 15.65
C LYS A 66 14.23 9.74 15.44
N SER A 67 13.68 9.73 14.23
CA SER A 67 12.31 10.18 13.97
C SER A 67 11.30 9.41 14.84
N ALA A 68 11.27 8.08 14.74
CA ALA A 68 10.35 7.22 15.49
C ALA A 68 10.43 7.46 17.00
N SER A 69 11.63 7.65 17.56
CA SER A 69 11.82 7.89 19.00
C SER A 69 11.12 9.15 19.54
N LEU A 70 10.81 10.12 18.68
CA LEU A 70 10.17 11.38 19.08
C LEU A 70 8.66 11.24 19.29
N TRP A 71 8.00 10.25 18.67
CA TRP A 71 6.54 10.15 18.65
C TRP A 71 5.99 8.75 18.93
N LEU A 72 6.72 7.67 18.57
CA LEU A 72 6.23 6.29 18.69
C LEU A 72 5.85 5.89 20.13
N PRO A 73 6.59 6.26 21.20
CA PRO A 73 6.19 5.89 22.56
C PRO A 73 4.83 6.46 22.98
N HIS A 74 4.48 7.66 22.52
CA HIS A 74 3.19 8.29 22.80
C HIS A 74 2.09 7.66 21.95
N TYR A 75 2.37 7.40 20.68
CA TYR A 75 1.48 6.67 19.77
C TYR A 75 1.07 5.30 20.34
N GLN A 76 2.04 4.49 20.79
CA GLN A 76 1.77 3.19 21.43
C GLN A 76 1.03 3.30 22.77
N ALA A 77 1.19 4.42 23.49
CA ALA A 77 0.50 4.62 24.76
C ALA A 77 -0.99 4.93 24.57
N VAL A 78 -1.36 5.58 23.46
CA VAL A 78 -2.76 5.81 23.10
C VAL A 78 -3.41 4.54 22.57
N ASP A 79 -2.74 3.84 21.66
CA ASP A 79 -3.18 2.53 21.15
C ASP A 79 -3.50 1.53 22.28
N GLN A 80 -2.70 1.53 23.35
CA GLN A 80 -2.88 0.63 24.49
C GLN A 80 -3.87 1.14 25.57
N ASP A 81 -4.69 2.15 25.27
CA ASP A 81 -5.61 2.81 26.22
C ASP A 81 -4.92 3.29 27.52
N LYS A 82 -3.61 3.52 27.50
CA LYS A 82 -2.84 3.96 28.69
C LYS A 82 -2.94 5.46 28.91
N ILE A 83 -3.25 6.21 27.86
CA ILE A 83 -3.55 7.64 27.88
C ILE A 83 -4.96 7.77 27.31
N THR A 84 -5.90 8.25 28.13
CA THR A 84 -7.26 8.52 27.67
C THR A 84 -7.30 9.90 26.99
N ASP A 85 -7.91 9.99 25.81
CA ASP A 85 -8.11 11.20 24.99
C ASP A 85 -8.62 12.44 25.75
N GLU A 86 -9.20 12.25 26.94
CA GLU A 86 -9.70 13.35 27.77
C GLU A 86 -8.60 14.17 28.48
N GLU A 87 -7.37 13.64 28.63
CA GLU A 87 -6.28 14.31 29.38
C GLU A 87 -5.11 14.82 28.52
N SER A 88 -5.08 14.56 27.21
CA SER A 88 -3.99 14.96 26.32
C SER A 88 -4.50 15.66 25.06
N ASP A 89 -3.86 16.77 24.67
CA ASP A 89 -4.13 17.43 23.38
C ASP A 89 -3.78 16.44 22.25
N PRO A 90 -4.72 16.08 21.34
CA PRO A 90 -4.46 15.15 20.24
C PRO A 90 -3.23 15.53 19.39
N VAL A 91 -2.89 16.81 19.31
CA VAL A 91 -1.70 17.32 18.61
C VAL A 91 -0.41 17.06 19.40
N GLU A 92 -0.46 17.03 20.73
CA GLU A 92 0.69 16.70 21.58
C GLU A 92 1.00 15.20 21.60
N VAL A 93 0.01 14.35 21.32
CA VAL A 93 0.17 12.89 21.37
C VAL A 93 0.94 12.36 20.15
N VAL A 94 0.57 12.80 18.95
CA VAL A 94 1.21 12.36 17.70
C VAL A 94 1.44 13.59 16.81
N PRO A 95 2.66 14.17 16.82
CA PRO A 95 2.95 15.40 16.06
C PRO A 95 3.14 15.14 14.54
N LEU A 96 2.52 14.09 14.00
CA LEU A 96 2.64 13.67 12.61
C LEU A 96 1.26 13.46 11.98
N SER A 97 1.14 13.79 10.69
CA SER A 97 -0.03 13.41 9.90
C SER A 97 -0.08 11.89 9.68
N TYR A 98 -1.23 11.39 9.24
CA TYR A 98 -1.38 10.00 8.77
C TYR A 98 -0.33 9.67 7.70
N ASP A 99 -0.21 10.49 6.66
CA ASP A 99 0.73 10.28 5.55
C ASP A 99 2.21 10.27 5.99
N ALA A 100 2.57 11.09 6.98
CA ALA A 100 3.94 11.12 7.52
C ALA A 100 4.26 9.84 8.32
N ARG A 101 3.27 9.23 8.98
CA ARG A 101 3.41 7.93 9.64
C ARG A 101 3.50 6.78 8.64
N VAL A 102 2.68 6.80 7.58
CA VAL A 102 2.81 5.89 6.44
C VAL A 102 4.21 5.99 5.82
N THR A 103 4.71 7.22 5.63
CA THR A 103 6.07 7.46 5.13
C THR A 103 7.14 6.89 6.06
N THR A 104 6.96 7.02 7.37
CA THR A 104 7.87 6.39 8.35
C THR A 104 7.90 4.87 8.21
N ALA A 105 6.74 4.22 8.09
CA ALA A 105 6.66 2.79 7.91
C ALA A 105 7.31 2.33 6.59
N LYS A 106 7.14 3.06 5.48
CA LYS A 106 7.82 2.77 4.20
C LYS A 106 9.34 2.78 4.35
N ILE A 107 9.89 3.83 4.98
CA ILE A 107 11.33 3.95 5.22
C ILE A 107 11.82 2.80 6.12
N LEU A 108 11.09 2.47 7.19
CA LEU A 108 11.44 1.37 8.10
C LEU A 108 11.48 0.02 7.38
N ILE A 109 10.53 -0.26 6.48
CA ILE A 109 10.55 -1.46 5.64
C ILE A 109 11.79 -1.48 4.73
N GLU A 110 12.14 -0.35 4.12
CA GLU A 110 13.30 -0.25 3.22
C GLU A 110 14.65 -0.45 3.94
N VAL A 111 14.74 -0.03 5.21
CA VAL A 111 15.89 -0.30 6.09
C VAL A 111 15.79 -1.60 6.89
N GLU A 112 14.82 -2.46 6.58
CA GLU A 112 14.63 -3.80 7.17
C GLU A 112 14.30 -3.80 8.67
N GLU A 113 13.76 -2.70 9.20
CA GLU A 113 13.22 -2.60 10.58
C GLU A 113 11.73 -2.95 10.62
N PHE A 114 11.42 -4.19 10.24
CA PHE A 114 10.06 -4.65 9.99
C PHE A 114 9.15 -4.60 11.22
N GLU A 115 9.63 -4.99 12.40
CA GLU A 115 8.82 -5.01 13.63
C GLU A 115 8.27 -3.62 13.98
N THR A 116 9.11 -2.58 13.84
CA THR A 116 8.69 -1.20 14.10
C THR A 116 7.74 -0.70 13.01
N ALA A 117 7.98 -1.08 11.75
CA ALA A 117 7.06 -0.74 10.66
C ALA A 117 5.67 -1.35 10.88
N VAL A 118 5.60 -2.64 11.21
CA VAL A 118 4.34 -3.35 11.50
C VAL A 118 3.59 -2.68 12.66
N THR A 119 4.28 -2.38 13.76
CA THR A 119 3.69 -1.66 14.90
C THR A 119 3.03 -0.34 14.49
N ILE A 120 3.69 0.44 13.63
CA ILE A 120 3.14 1.73 13.17
C ILE A 120 1.92 1.50 12.29
N LEU A 121 2.01 0.54 11.37
CA LEU A 121 0.95 0.23 10.41
C LEU A 121 -0.30 -0.38 11.08
N GLU A 122 -0.15 -1.20 12.12
CA GLU A 122 -1.27 -1.73 12.89
C GLU A 122 -2.05 -0.59 13.54
N GLY A 123 -1.38 0.37 14.19
CA GLY A 123 -2.09 1.55 14.72
C GLY A 123 -2.74 2.42 13.64
N LEU A 124 -2.21 2.41 12.40
CA LEU A 124 -2.84 3.13 11.28
C LEU A 124 -4.12 2.43 10.80
N LEU A 125 -4.26 1.12 11.03
CA LEU A 125 -5.49 0.38 10.79
C LEU A 125 -6.56 0.68 11.85
N ASP A 126 -6.17 0.95 13.09
CA ASP A 126 -7.13 1.38 14.13
C ASP A 126 -7.78 2.73 13.78
N GLU A 127 -7.06 3.58 13.06
CA GLU A 127 -7.59 4.85 12.51
C GLU A 127 -8.38 4.66 11.21
N ASN A 128 -7.93 3.77 10.34
CA ASN A 128 -8.56 3.50 9.05
C ASN A 128 -8.35 2.04 8.59
N GLU A 129 -9.27 1.17 8.99
CA GLU A 129 -9.26 -0.24 8.58
C GLU A 129 -9.60 -0.45 7.09
N ASP A 130 -10.09 0.59 6.40
CA ASP A 130 -10.54 0.54 5.02
C ASP A 130 -9.45 0.95 4.01
N ASP A 131 -8.20 1.07 4.43
CA ASP A 131 -7.06 1.34 3.52
C ASP A 131 -6.34 0.04 3.09
N PRO A 132 -6.54 -0.44 1.84
CA PRO A 132 -5.85 -1.63 1.35
C PRO A 132 -4.32 -1.49 1.32
N GLN A 133 -3.79 -0.27 1.18
CA GLN A 133 -2.36 -0.03 1.15
C GLN A 133 -1.70 -0.40 2.48
N ILE A 134 -2.36 -0.11 3.60
CA ILE A 134 -1.82 -0.43 4.92
C ILE A 134 -1.82 -1.94 5.16
N TRP A 135 -2.93 -2.63 4.85
CA TRP A 135 -3.01 -4.09 4.90
C TRP A 135 -1.92 -4.76 4.06
N TYR A 136 -1.73 -4.29 2.82
CA TYR A 136 -0.66 -4.75 1.95
C TYR A 136 0.73 -4.52 2.56
N MET A 137 1.02 -3.34 3.09
CA MET A 137 2.33 -3.02 3.67
C MET A 137 2.65 -3.90 4.89
N ILE A 138 1.68 -4.21 5.75
CA ILE A 138 1.89 -5.13 6.88
C ILE A 138 2.17 -6.54 6.36
N GLY A 139 1.37 -7.00 5.39
CA GLY A 139 1.55 -8.30 4.76
C GLY A 139 2.93 -8.45 4.11
N TRP A 140 3.36 -7.43 3.36
CA TRP A 140 4.68 -7.35 2.73
C TRP A 140 5.81 -7.34 3.77
N ALA A 141 5.70 -6.54 4.84
CA ALA A 141 6.70 -6.52 5.91
C ALA A 141 6.82 -7.88 6.61
N ASN A 142 5.72 -8.58 6.85
CA ASN A 142 5.74 -9.95 7.40
C ASN A 142 6.34 -10.96 6.41
N TYR A 143 6.00 -10.86 5.12
CA TYR A 143 6.58 -11.71 4.08
C TYR A 143 8.11 -11.58 4.03
N LEU A 144 8.63 -10.35 4.09
CA LEU A 144 10.07 -10.07 4.05
C LEU A 144 10.85 -10.58 5.27
N GLN A 145 10.19 -10.76 6.43
CA GLN A 145 10.84 -11.29 7.64
C GLN A 145 11.15 -12.80 7.54
N GLY A 146 10.48 -13.53 6.64
CA GLY A 146 10.75 -14.93 6.34
C GLY A 146 9.79 -15.91 6.98
N GLU A 147 10.25 -17.16 7.13
CA GLU A 147 9.40 -18.34 7.40
C GLU A 147 8.50 -18.19 8.64
N ASP A 148 9.03 -17.63 9.73
CA ASP A 148 8.32 -17.51 11.01
C ASP A 148 7.10 -16.56 10.94
N TYR A 149 7.02 -15.73 9.89
CA TYR A 149 5.99 -14.72 9.70
C TYR A 149 5.04 -15.01 8.54
N LYS A 150 5.16 -16.18 7.89
CA LYS A 150 4.32 -16.54 6.73
C LYS A 150 2.82 -16.52 7.03
N SER A 151 2.41 -17.02 8.19
CA SER A 151 1.00 -17.04 8.58
C SER A 151 0.46 -15.62 8.74
N ASN A 152 1.22 -14.72 9.35
CA ASN A 152 0.87 -13.30 9.46
C ASN A 152 0.81 -12.63 8.09
N ALA A 153 1.83 -12.84 7.25
CA ALA A 153 1.87 -12.30 5.90
C ALA A 153 0.62 -12.69 5.11
N ARG A 154 0.24 -13.97 5.14
CA ARG A 154 -0.96 -14.48 4.49
C ARG A 154 -2.23 -13.82 5.02
N PHE A 155 -2.38 -13.74 6.34
CA PHE A 155 -3.54 -13.11 6.96
C PHE A 155 -3.74 -11.66 6.48
N TYR A 156 -2.68 -10.84 6.58
CA TYR A 156 -2.75 -9.42 6.19
C TYR A 156 -2.96 -9.25 4.67
N LEU A 157 -2.36 -10.09 3.83
CA LEU A 157 -2.55 -10.04 2.37
C LEU A 157 -3.95 -10.51 1.94
N LYS A 158 -4.57 -11.49 2.63
CA LYS A 158 -5.97 -11.85 2.41
C LYS A 158 -6.90 -10.69 2.76
N LYS A 159 -6.67 -10.04 3.93
CA LYS A 159 -7.40 -8.84 4.34
C LYS A 159 -7.24 -7.69 3.34
N CYS A 160 -6.04 -7.49 2.81
CA CYS A 160 -5.80 -6.54 1.73
C CYS A 160 -6.75 -6.80 0.54
N LYS A 161 -6.87 -8.04 0.05
CA LYS A 161 -7.81 -8.38 -1.03
C LYS A 161 -9.28 -8.10 -0.68
N GLU A 162 -9.70 -8.48 0.53
CA GLU A 162 -11.07 -8.22 1.01
C GLU A 162 -11.39 -6.72 1.01
N VAL A 163 -10.50 -5.92 1.58
CA VAL A 163 -10.67 -4.46 1.70
C VAL A 163 -10.57 -3.78 0.33
N TYR A 164 -9.64 -4.22 -0.54
CA TYR A 164 -9.51 -3.75 -1.92
C TYR A 164 -10.85 -3.84 -2.69
N VAL A 165 -11.52 -5.00 -2.60
CA VAL A 165 -12.81 -5.21 -3.25
C VAL A 165 -13.91 -4.39 -2.58
N LYS A 166 -13.95 -4.36 -1.24
CA LYS A 166 -14.92 -3.60 -0.45
C LYS A 166 -14.91 -2.11 -0.81
N THR A 167 -13.73 -1.53 -0.92
CA THR A 167 -13.56 -0.08 -1.16
C THR A 167 -13.48 0.29 -2.63
N LYS A 168 -13.46 -0.70 -3.53
CA LYS A 168 -13.30 -0.52 -4.99
C LYS A 168 -12.01 0.24 -5.32
N TYR A 169 -10.91 -0.17 -4.67
CA TYR A 169 -9.60 0.42 -4.89
C TYR A 169 -9.12 0.16 -6.32
N GLU A 170 -8.40 1.11 -6.93
CA GLU A 170 -8.09 1.09 -8.38
C GLU A 170 -6.60 0.84 -8.69
N ASP A 171 -5.77 0.53 -7.69
CA ASP A 171 -4.35 0.18 -7.91
C ASP A 171 -4.21 -1.28 -8.34
N GLU A 172 -4.22 -1.53 -9.65
CA GLU A 172 -4.03 -2.87 -10.22
C GLU A 172 -2.66 -3.49 -9.85
N GLY A 173 -1.63 -2.66 -9.67
CA GLY A 173 -0.28 -3.12 -9.34
C GLY A 173 -0.22 -3.72 -7.93
N LEU A 174 -0.86 -3.05 -6.97
CA LEU A 174 -0.99 -3.53 -5.60
C LEU A 174 -1.75 -4.86 -5.53
N LEU A 175 -2.89 -4.98 -6.24
CA LEU A 175 -3.67 -6.21 -6.25
C LEU A 175 -2.86 -7.36 -6.84
N LYS A 176 -2.25 -7.15 -8.02
CA LYS A 176 -1.47 -8.18 -8.70
C LYS A 176 -0.34 -8.71 -7.80
N HIS A 177 0.38 -7.81 -7.14
CA HIS A 177 1.48 -8.21 -6.28
C HIS A 177 1.00 -8.92 -5.01
N THR A 178 -0.13 -8.48 -4.44
CA THR A 178 -0.79 -9.19 -3.33
C THR A 178 -1.12 -10.63 -3.71
N GLU A 179 -1.61 -10.86 -4.93
CA GLU A 179 -1.93 -12.20 -5.43
C GLU A 179 -0.70 -13.05 -5.69
N GLU A 180 0.37 -12.48 -6.25
CA GLU A 180 1.66 -13.15 -6.42
C GLU A 180 2.20 -13.65 -5.07
N LEU A 181 2.19 -12.79 -4.05
CA LEU A 181 2.63 -13.14 -2.70
C LEU A 181 1.79 -14.23 -2.06
N LEU A 182 0.46 -14.15 -2.17
CA LEU A 182 -0.44 -15.18 -1.65
C LEU A 182 -0.21 -16.54 -2.34
N ALA A 183 0.00 -16.53 -3.66
CA ALA A 183 0.31 -17.74 -4.41
C ALA A 183 1.64 -18.38 -3.95
N GLU A 184 2.67 -17.57 -3.68
CA GLU A 184 3.95 -18.05 -3.15
C GLU A 184 3.84 -18.59 -1.72
N LEU A 185 3.03 -17.93 -0.89
CA LEU A 185 2.80 -18.35 0.49
C LEU A 185 1.95 -19.63 0.55
N GLY A 186 1.10 -19.92 -0.45
CA GLY A 186 0.18 -21.06 -0.50
C GLY A 186 -1.16 -20.85 0.23
N PRO A 187 -1.88 -21.93 0.61
CA PRO A 187 -3.07 -21.84 1.48
C PRO A 187 -2.68 -21.75 2.97
N GLY A 188 -1.55 -22.33 3.36
CA GLY A 188 -1.19 -22.45 4.78
C GLY A 188 -1.98 -23.56 5.48
N ASP A 189 -1.66 -23.82 6.75
CA ASP A 189 -2.17 -24.99 7.48
C ASP A 189 -3.63 -24.82 7.96
N ASP A 190 -4.13 -23.59 8.02
CA ASP A 190 -5.48 -23.28 8.53
C ASP A 190 -6.57 -23.28 7.43
N ASP A 191 -6.19 -23.38 6.16
CA ASP A 191 -7.09 -23.34 4.99
C ASP A 191 -7.52 -24.74 4.50
N GLU A 192 -7.04 -25.83 5.11
CA GLU A 192 -7.43 -27.20 4.72
C GLU A 192 -8.94 -27.50 4.94
N ASP A 193 -9.69 -26.62 5.61
CA ASP A 193 -11.12 -26.78 5.90
C ASP A 193 -12.06 -25.89 5.05
N ASP A 194 -11.57 -24.89 4.31
CA ASP A 194 -12.44 -23.93 3.59
C ASP A 194 -12.52 -24.16 2.06
N ASP A 195 -11.65 -24.99 1.46
CA ASP A 195 -11.63 -25.28 0.01
C ASP A 195 -12.32 -26.63 -0.36
N ALA A 196 -13.29 -27.07 0.43
CA ALA A 196 -14.14 -28.22 0.12
C ALA A 196 -15.54 -27.83 -0.39
N GLU A 197 -15.70 -26.71 -1.09
CA GLU A 197 -16.94 -26.39 -1.82
C GLU A 197 -16.65 -25.84 -3.23
N GLY A 198 -16.68 -26.76 -4.20
CA GLY A 198 -17.28 -26.49 -5.51
C GLY A 198 -16.41 -25.85 -6.59
N ASP A 199 -15.53 -26.63 -7.20
CA ASP A 199 -15.24 -26.47 -8.63
C ASP A 199 -15.79 -27.67 -9.41
N GLY A 200 -16.64 -27.35 -10.37
CA GLY A 200 -17.48 -28.27 -11.11
C GLY A 200 -18.26 -27.53 -12.19
N ASP A 201 -17.52 -26.76 -12.97
CA ASP A 201 -17.69 -26.42 -14.38
C ASP A 201 -19.10 -26.07 -14.93
N ASP A 202 -19.08 -24.93 -15.61
CA ASP A 202 -19.62 -24.74 -16.96
C ASP A 202 -21.05 -24.20 -17.20
N VAL A 203 -21.02 -22.87 -17.41
CA VAL A 203 -21.56 -22.09 -18.53
C VAL A 203 -23.06 -22.05 -18.80
N GLU A 204 -23.53 -20.80 -18.77
CA GLU A 204 -24.84 -20.27 -19.15
C GLU A 204 -25.31 -20.74 -20.54
N ASP A 205 -26.43 -21.45 -20.58
CA ASP A 205 -27.25 -21.60 -21.79
C ASP A 205 -28.32 -20.50 -21.79
N LEU A 206 -27.97 -19.34 -22.36
CA LEU A 206 -28.93 -18.28 -22.67
C LEU A 206 -29.41 -18.47 -24.11
N GLU A 207 -30.48 -19.25 -24.28
CA GLU A 207 -31.22 -19.32 -25.54
C GLU A 207 -31.84 -17.94 -25.86
N ILE A 208 -31.23 -17.22 -26.80
CA ILE A 208 -31.82 -16.04 -27.44
C ILE A 208 -32.66 -16.51 -28.63
N ASP A 209 -33.98 -16.51 -28.46
CA ASP A 209 -34.97 -16.58 -29.52
C ASP A 209 -34.77 -15.41 -30.50
N SER A 210 -34.43 -15.70 -31.75
CA SER A 210 -34.51 -14.74 -32.85
C SER A 210 -35.44 -15.26 -33.94
N ASP A 211 -36.68 -14.81 -33.82
CA ASP A 211 -37.73 -14.92 -34.82
C ASP A 211 -37.46 -13.87 -35.93
N SER A 212 -37.19 -14.30 -37.16
CA SER A 212 -37.33 -13.41 -38.32
C SER A 212 -37.71 -14.20 -39.57
N GLU A 213 -38.95 -13.99 -40.00
CA GLU A 213 -39.49 -14.46 -41.27
C GLU A 213 -38.70 -13.91 -42.47
N SER A 214 -38.49 -14.76 -43.48
CA SER A 214 -38.05 -14.35 -44.81
C SER A 214 -38.81 -15.18 -45.85
N GLU A 215 -39.75 -14.50 -46.51
CA GLU A 215 -40.55 -14.98 -47.63
C GLU A 215 -39.70 -15.65 -48.72
N SER A 216 -40.15 -16.82 -49.17
CA SER A 216 -39.58 -17.53 -50.31
C SER A 216 -40.21 -17.04 -51.61
N ASN A 217 -39.45 -16.23 -52.34
CA ASN A 217 -39.76 -15.85 -53.73
C ASN A 217 -39.36 -17.02 -54.65
N THR A 218 -40.34 -17.77 -55.14
CA THR A 218 -40.17 -18.79 -56.18
C THR A 218 -40.23 -18.14 -57.56
N ASN A 219 -39.09 -18.05 -58.23
CA ASN A 219 -39.05 -17.93 -59.70
C ASN A 219 -37.96 -18.86 -60.22
N ASN A 220 -38.40 -19.99 -60.75
CA ASN A 220 -37.56 -20.94 -61.47
C ASN A 220 -38.00 -20.92 -62.94
N ASP A 221 -37.31 -20.14 -63.76
CA ASP A 221 -37.38 -20.24 -65.22
C ASP A 221 -36.53 -21.42 -65.68
N SER A 222 -37.18 -22.43 -66.25
CA SER A 222 -36.55 -23.32 -67.21
C SER A 222 -37.53 -23.61 -68.35
N GLU A 223 -37.07 -23.27 -69.55
CA GLU A 223 -37.69 -23.48 -70.85
C GLU A 223 -38.14 -24.95 -71.03
N THR A 224 -39.23 -25.21 -71.76
CA THR A 224 -39.20 -25.51 -73.21
C THR A 224 -40.59 -25.96 -73.73
N LYS A 225 -40.88 -25.54 -74.98
CA LYS A 225 -41.55 -26.26 -76.09
C LYS A 225 -43.03 -26.00 -76.47
N MET A 226 -43.14 -25.42 -77.68
CA MET A 226 -43.87 -25.85 -78.88
C MET A 226 -45.32 -25.39 -79.13
N GLU A 227 -45.44 -24.61 -80.23
CA GLU A 227 -46.40 -24.69 -81.34
C GLU A 227 -47.55 -25.70 -81.19
N HIS A 228 -48.81 -25.25 -81.28
CA HIS A 228 -49.52 -25.07 -82.55
C HIS A 228 -50.83 -24.29 -82.35
#